data_AF-A0A1C3FAM4-F1
#
_entry.id   AF-A0A1C3FAM4-F1
#
_cell.length_a   1.000
_cell.length_b   1.000
_cell.length_c   1.000
_cell.angle_alpha   90.00
_cell.angle_beta   90.00
_cell.angle_gamma   90.00
#
_symmetry.space_group_name_H-M   'P 1'
#
loop_
_entity.id
_entity.type
_entity.pdbx_description
1 polymer ?
#
loop_
_entity_poly.entity_id
_entity_poly.type
_entity_poly.pdbx_seq_one_letter_code
_entity_poly.pdbx_strand_id
1 'polypeptide(L)'
;MSEALWTELEKLDVLRERMGIGYEEARVALSMAQGDVVKALDNFEKGSGKGKPGWDFVDRGQGIWDSVKGKLGSFNNTTVSLKKHNNTIVSLSAPVGLALAYTIWRRPALRMLALAGAVGAAINHYELEVASGDKSSHDGAFKFSSDRADAGL
;
A
#
# COMPACT_ATOMS: atom_id res chain seq x y z
N MET A 1 -12.31 -31.42 -24.05
CA MET A 1 -13.15 -30.83 -22.98
C MET A 1 -12.66 -29.41 -22.80
N SER A 2 -13.44 -28.42 -23.22
CA SER A 2 -13.13 -27.00 -23.00
C SER A 2 -13.36 -26.70 -21.52
N GLU A 3 -12.32 -26.31 -20.79
CA GLU A 3 -12.51 -25.67 -19.49
C GLU A 3 -13.37 -24.43 -19.73
N ALA A 4 -14.57 -24.40 -19.15
CA ALA A 4 -15.40 -23.21 -19.18
C ALA A 4 -14.69 -22.14 -18.35
N LEU A 5 -14.00 -21.21 -19.02
CA LEU A 5 -13.43 -20.03 -18.38
C LEU A 5 -14.59 -19.17 -17.90
N TRP A 6 -14.95 -19.33 -16.62
CA TRP A 6 -15.92 -18.45 -15.98
C TRP A 6 -15.40 -17.03 -15.97
N THR A 7 -16.25 -16.10 -16.39
CA THR A 7 -16.03 -14.68 -16.19
C THR A 7 -15.99 -14.36 -14.70
N GLU A 8 -15.38 -13.24 -14.35
CA GLU A 8 -15.34 -12.80 -12.95
C GLU A 8 -16.76 -12.55 -12.40
N LEU A 9 -17.67 -12.03 -13.23
CA LEU A 9 -19.05 -11.79 -12.82
C LEU A 9 -19.79 -13.09 -12.48
N GLU A 10 -19.65 -14.14 -13.30
CA GLU A 10 -20.25 -15.45 -13.03
C GLU A 10 -19.73 -16.06 -11.72
N LYS A 11 -18.43 -15.92 -11.44
CA LYS A 11 -17.85 -16.34 -10.16
C LYS A 11 -18.47 -15.60 -8.98
N LEU A 12 -18.66 -14.28 -9.12
CA LEU A 12 -19.30 -13.45 -8.09
C LEU A 12 -20.77 -13.82 -7.88
N ASP A 13 -21.51 -14.07 -8.95
CA ASP A 13 -22.92 -14.46 -8.86
C ASP A 13 -23.09 -15.80 -8.13
N VAL A 14 -22.25 -16.80 -8.44
CA VAL A 14 -22.24 -18.07 -7.69
C VAL A 14 -21.99 -17.84 -6.20
N LEU A 15 -21.04 -16.98 -5.84
CA LEU A 15 -20.74 -16.67 -4.44
C LEU A 15 -21.92 -15.98 -3.74
N ARG A 16 -22.58 -15.03 -4.41
CA ARG A 16 -23.77 -14.34 -3.87
C ARG A 16 -24.92 -15.29 -3.64
N GLU A 17 -25.22 -16.15 -4.62
CA GLU A 17 -26.31 -17.13 -4.52
C GLU A 17 -26.08 -18.17 -3.42
N ARG A 18 -24.83 -18.64 -3.26
CA ARG A 18 -24.49 -19.70 -2.30
C ARG A 18 -24.33 -19.21 -0.87
N MET A 19 -23.83 -17.99 -0.68
CA MET A 19 -23.56 -17.44 0.65
C MET A 19 -24.61 -16.42 1.12
N GLY A 20 -25.49 -15.95 0.22
CA GLY A 20 -26.50 -14.95 0.54
C GLY A 20 -25.95 -13.54 0.75
N ILE A 21 -24.82 -13.21 0.11
CA ILE A 21 -24.08 -11.95 0.30
C ILE A 21 -24.23 -10.97 -0.88
N GLY A 22 -23.82 -9.71 -0.66
CA GLY A 22 -23.76 -8.68 -1.69
C GLY A 22 -22.58 -8.84 -2.67
N TYR A 23 -22.60 -8.10 -3.78
CA TYR A 23 -21.52 -8.11 -4.77
C TYR A 23 -20.17 -7.64 -4.22
N GLU A 24 -20.18 -6.67 -3.30
CA GLU A 24 -18.96 -6.14 -2.68
C GLU A 24 -18.26 -7.23 -1.88
N GLU A 25 -19.01 -7.92 -1.04
CA GLU A 25 -18.51 -9.01 -0.19
C GLU A 25 -18.05 -10.21 -1.02
N ALA A 26 -18.80 -10.57 -2.05
CA ALA A 26 -18.42 -11.61 -3.00
C ALA A 26 -17.08 -11.27 -3.68
N ARG A 27 -16.84 -9.99 -4.02
CA ARG A 27 -15.58 -9.54 -4.61
C ARG A 27 -14.41 -9.66 -3.65
N VAL A 28 -14.62 -9.31 -2.39
CA VAL A 28 -13.60 -9.45 -1.35
C VAL A 28 -13.26 -10.92 -1.13
N ALA A 29 -14.27 -11.79 -0.98
CA ALA A 29 -14.08 -13.23 -0.79
C ALA A 29 -13.33 -13.87 -1.97
N LEU A 30 -13.73 -13.55 -3.22
CA LEU A 30 -13.08 -14.06 -4.42
C LEU A 30 -11.63 -13.56 -4.53
N SER A 31 -11.36 -12.30 -4.16
CA SER A 31 -10.02 -11.72 -4.18
C SER A 31 -9.08 -12.38 -3.16
N MET A 32 -9.58 -12.62 -1.93
CA MET A 32 -8.83 -13.32 -0.88
C MET A 32 -8.53 -14.78 -1.26
N ALA A 33 -9.44 -15.41 -2.00
CA ALA A 33 -9.27 -16.74 -2.56
C ALA A 33 -8.45 -16.76 -3.87
N GLN A 34 -7.93 -15.61 -4.33
CA GLN A 34 -7.14 -15.48 -5.56
C GLN A 34 -7.89 -15.98 -6.81
N GLY A 35 -9.21 -15.76 -6.87
CA GLY A 35 -10.05 -16.11 -8.01
C GLY A 35 -10.59 -17.54 -8.01
N ASP A 36 -10.32 -18.32 -6.96
CA ASP A 36 -10.86 -19.67 -6.74
C ASP A 36 -12.18 -19.62 -5.95
N VAL A 37 -13.26 -20.05 -6.59
CA VAL A 37 -14.62 -20.02 -6.01
C VAL A 37 -14.78 -21.04 -4.88
N VAL A 38 -14.20 -22.22 -5.03
CA VAL A 38 -14.32 -23.30 -4.03
C VAL A 38 -13.58 -22.90 -2.77
N LYS A 39 -12.38 -22.33 -2.92
CA LYS A 39 -11.61 -21.82 -1.80
C LYS A 39 -12.30 -20.63 -1.12
N ALA A 40 -12.98 -19.76 -1.86
CA ALA A 40 -13.77 -18.67 -1.29
C ALA A 40 -14.92 -19.20 -0.42
N LEU A 41 -15.66 -20.20 -0.90
CA LEU A 41 -16.74 -20.86 -0.16
C LEU A 41 -16.21 -21.54 1.12
N ASP A 42 -15.16 -22.34 1.01
CA ASP A 42 -14.55 -23.05 2.14
C ASP A 42 -14.01 -22.10 3.21
N ASN A 43 -13.37 -20.99 2.79
CA ASN A 43 -12.90 -19.96 3.72
C ASN A 43 -14.05 -19.27 4.46
N PHE A 44 -15.15 -18.99 3.76
CA PHE A 44 -16.34 -18.36 4.35
C PHE A 44 -17.03 -19.28 5.36
N GLU A 45 -17.14 -20.58 5.05
CA GLU A 45 -17.69 -21.59 5.95
C GLU A 45 -16.81 -21.82 7.18
N LYS A 46 -15.48 -21.92 6.99
CA LYS A 46 -14.51 -22.07 8.09
C LYS A 46 -14.47 -20.87 9.02
N GLY A 47 -14.61 -19.65 8.47
CA GLY A 47 -14.74 -18.42 9.26
C GLY A 47 -16.05 -18.33 10.04
N SER A 48 -17.08 -19.10 9.64
CA SER A 48 -18.42 -19.13 10.25
C SER A 48 -18.60 -20.22 11.33
N GLY A 49 -17.50 -20.75 11.86
CA GLY A 49 -17.50 -21.81 12.87
C GLY A 49 -18.38 -21.49 14.10
N LYS A 50 -19.48 -22.26 14.24
CA LYS A 50 -20.39 -22.37 15.40
C LYS A 50 -20.87 -21.03 16.00
N GLY A 51 -21.78 -20.36 15.29
CA GLY A 51 -22.86 -19.66 15.99
C GLY A 51 -23.36 -18.34 15.42
N LYS A 52 -22.67 -17.69 14.46
CA LYS A 52 -23.15 -16.49 13.77
C LYS A 52 -22.53 -16.41 12.36
N PRO A 53 -23.27 -15.91 11.34
CA PRO A 53 -22.75 -15.81 9.97
C PRO A 53 -21.53 -14.88 9.94
N GLY A 54 -20.47 -15.31 9.25
CA GLY A 54 -19.20 -14.62 9.17
C GLY A 54 -19.30 -13.24 8.53
N TRP A 55 -19.20 -12.19 9.35
CA TRP A 55 -19.04 -10.80 8.92
C TRP A 55 -17.77 -10.15 9.52
N ASP A 56 -17.22 -10.71 10.60
CA ASP A 56 -16.02 -10.17 11.28
C ASP A 56 -14.77 -10.10 10.38
N PHE A 57 -14.68 -10.93 9.34
CA PHE A 57 -13.54 -10.94 8.41
C PHE A 57 -13.68 -9.91 7.29
N VAL A 58 -14.90 -9.66 6.80
CA VAL A 58 -15.19 -8.64 5.79
C VAL A 58 -15.11 -7.25 6.42
N ASP A 59 -15.67 -7.05 7.63
CA ASP A 59 -15.57 -5.78 8.36
C ASP A 59 -14.12 -5.41 8.66
N ARG A 60 -13.29 -6.40 9.04
CA ARG A 60 -11.85 -6.18 9.23
C ARG A 60 -11.13 -5.85 7.92
N GLY A 61 -11.56 -6.43 6.80
CA GLY A 61 -11.06 -6.13 5.47
C GLY A 61 -11.44 -4.73 4.97
N GLN A 62 -12.68 -4.30 5.19
CA GLN A 62 -13.16 -2.95 4.88
C GLN A 62 -12.37 -1.89 5.67
N GLY A 63 -12.16 -2.07 6.98
CA GLY A 63 -11.38 -1.12 7.78
C GLY A 63 -9.93 -0.95 7.31
N ILE A 64 -9.31 -2.02 6.79
CA ILE A 64 -7.97 -1.96 6.19
C ILE A 64 -8.02 -1.25 4.83
N TRP A 65 -9.01 -1.55 3.98
CA TRP A 65 -9.21 -0.89 2.70
C TRP A 65 -9.48 0.62 2.84
N ASP A 66 -10.29 1.02 3.81
CA ASP A 66 -10.57 2.42 4.10
C ASP A 66 -9.32 3.14 4.61
N SER A 67 -8.53 2.48 5.46
CA SER A 67 -7.24 3.00 5.91
C SER A 67 -6.23 3.15 4.76
N VAL A 68 -6.22 2.21 3.80
CA VAL A 68 -5.36 2.26 2.61
C VAL A 68 -5.84 3.38 1.66
N LYS A 69 -7.15 3.51 1.45
CA LYS A 69 -7.75 4.53 0.58
C LYS A 69 -7.50 5.94 1.12
N GLY A 70 -7.59 6.12 2.44
CA GLY A 70 -7.23 7.37 3.12
C GLY A 70 -5.75 7.74 2.98
N LYS A 71 -4.85 6.76 3.14
CA LYS A 71 -3.39 6.97 2.97
C LYS A 71 -2.97 7.19 1.52
N LEU A 72 -3.62 6.52 0.56
CA LEU A 72 -3.33 6.67 -0.86
C LEU A 72 -3.68 8.07 -1.37
N GLY A 73 -4.75 8.68 -0.86
CA GLY A 73 -5.12 10.07 -1.17
C GLY A 73 -4.08 11.11 -0.73
N SER A 74 -3.34 10.85 0.35
CA SER A 74 -2.29 11.74 0.87
C SER A 74 -0.93 11.57 0.18
N PHE A 75 -0.69 10.43 -0.48
CA PHE A 75 0.62 10.10 -1.06
C PHE A 75 0.96 10.89 -2.34
N ASN A 76 -0.02 11.56 -2.95
CA ASN A 76 0.15 12.23 -4.25
C ASN A 76 1.24 13.32 -4.25
N ASN A 77 1.55 13.92 -3.10
CA ASN A 77 2.48 15.05 -2.98
C ASN A 77 3.87 14.67 -2.44
N THR A 78 4.15 13.39 -2.18
CA THR A 78 5.49 12.97 -1.73
C THR A 78 6.44 13.00 -2.92
N THR A 79 7.61 13.61 -2.76
CA THR A 79 8.61 13.75 -3.81
C THR A 79 9.96 13.23 -3.34
N VAL A 80 10.59 12.40 -4.16
CA VAL A 80 11.94 11.87 -3.95
C VAL A 80 12.88 12.59 -4.91
N SER A 81 13.93 13.21 -4.39
CA SER A 81 14.92 13.94 -5.17
C SER A 81 16.29 13.32 -5.01
N LEU A 82 17.02 13.22 -6.12
CA LEU A 82 18.36 12.67 -6.20
C LEU A 82 19.34 13.82 -6.41
N LYS A 83 20.28 14.00 -5.48
CA LYS A 83 21.28 15.06 -5.50
C LYS A 83 22.67 14.52 -5.82
N LYS A 84 23.47 15.35 -6.48
CA LYS A 84 24.91 15.17 -6.64
C LYS A 84 25.59 16.53 -6.48
N HIS A 85 26.54 16.62 -5.55
CA HIS A 85 27.35 17.84 -5.35
C HIS A 85 26.49 19.12 -5.29
N ASN A 86 25.45 19.12 -4.46
CA ASN A 86 24.54 20.24 -4.22
C ASN A 86 23.54 20.59 -5.35
N ASN A 87 23.49 19.81 -6.44
CA ASN A 87 22.50 19.98 -7.51
C ASN A 87 21.53 18.80 -7.57
N THR A 88 20.23 19.09 -7.69
CA THR A 88 19.19 18.07 -7.88
C THR A 88 19.23 17.60 -9.33
N ILE A 89 19.64 16.35 -9.54
CA ILE A 89 19.74 15.76 -10.88
C ILE A 89 18.39 15.20 -11.33
N VAL A 90 17.66 14.58 -10.41
CA VAL A 90 16.35 13.96 -10.72
C VAL A 90 15.40 14.21 -9.58
N SER A 91 14.16 14.60 -9.88
CA SER A 91 13.09 14.73 -8.89
C SER A 91 11.86 13.96 -9.39
N LEU A 92 11.38 13.01 -8.60
CA LEU A 92 10.28 12.11 -8.95
C LEU A 92 9.24 12.13 -7.84
N SER A 93 7.95 12.23 -8.20
CA SER A 93 6.90 12.01 -7.21
C SER A 93 6.82 10.53 -6.83
N ALA A 94 6.35 10.26 -5.62
CA ALA A 94 6.27 8.92 -5.09
C ALA A 94 5.32 8.00 -5.89
N PRO A 95 4.20 8.47 -6.49
CA PRO A 95 3.44 7.68 -7.45
C PRO A 95 4.26 7.24 -8.67
N VAL A 96 5.13 8.13 -9.19
CA VAL A 96 6.03 7.82 -10.31
C VAL A 96 7.07 6.77 -9.89
N GLY A 97 7.64 6.90 -8.69
CA GLY A 97 8.55 5.91 -8.13
C GLY A 97 7.90 4.52 -8.00
N LEU A 98 6.65 4.45 -7.54
CA LEU A 98 5.90 3.20 -7.41
C LEU A 98 5.62 2.56 -8.78
N ALA A 99 5.23 3.38 -9.78
CA ALA A 99 5.02 2.91 -11.14
C ALA A 99 6.31 2.33 -11.74
N LEU A 100 7.45 3.01 -11.55
CA LEU A 100 8.75 2.51 -11.98
C LEU A 100 9.10 1.18 -11.30
N ALA A 101 8.93 1.07 -9.98
CA ALA A 101 9.16 -0.17 -9.25
C ALA A 101 8.29 -1.32 -9.79
N TYR A 102 7.01 -1.06 -10.06
CA TYR A 102 6.10 -2.04 -10.66
C TYR A 102 6.54 -2.48 -12.06
N THR A 103 7.01 -1.55 -12.91
CA THR A 103 7.51 -1.89 -14.25
C THR A 103 8.76 -2.77 -14.20
N ILE A 104 9.69 -2.49 -13.29
CA ILE A 104 10.91 -3.29 -13.06
C ILE A 104 10.53 -4.68 -12.51
N TRP A 105 9.55 -4.74 -11.61
CA TRP A 105 9.05 -6.01 -11.10
C TRP A 105 8.46 -6.87 -12.22
N ARG A 106 7.61 -6.28 -13.07
CA ARG A 106 6.93 -6.99 -14.17
C ARG A 106 7.88 -7.44 -15.27
N ARG A 107 8.97 -6.71 -15.54
CA ARG A 107 9.92 -7.03 -16.62
C ARG A 107 11.28 -7.46 -16.07
N PRO A 108 11.60 -8.77 -16.08
CA PRO A 108 12.85 -9.27 -15.51
C PRO A 108 14.11 -8.67 -16.16
N ALA A 109 14.05 -8.33 -17.45
CA ALA A 109 15.16 -7.67 -18.16
C ALA A 109 15.56 -6.30 -17.55
N LEU A 110 14.61 -5.55 -16.98
CA LEU A 110 14.90 -4.25 -16.38
C LEU A 110 15.55 -4.36 -14.99
N ARG A 111 15.48 -5.53 -14.35
CA ARG A 111 16.06 -5.75 -13.01
C ARG A 111 17.58 -5.63 -13.03
N MET A 112 18.22 -6.18 -14.07
CA MET A 112 19.68 -6.07 -14.22
C MET A 112 20.11 -4.63 -14.44
N LEU A 113 19.35 -3.87 -15.23
CA LEU A 113 19.61 -2.45 -15.43
C LEU A 113 19.45 -1.66 -14.13
N ALA A 114 18.42 -1.98 -13.34
CA ALA A 114 18.20 -1.35 -12.04
C ALA A 114 19.35 -1.63 -11.06
N LEU A 115 19.83 -2.88 -11.00
CA LEU A 115 20.98 -3.25 -10.17
C LEU A 115 22.27 -2.54 -10.61
N ALA A 116 22.56 -2.54 -11.92
CA ALA A 116 23.73 -1.84 -12.45
C ALA A 116 23.66 -0.32 -12.18
N GLY A 117 22.47 0.27 -12.35
CA GLY A 117 22.23 1.69 -12.03
C GLY A 117 22.43 2.00 -10.55
N ALA A 118 21.95 1.13 -9.65
CA ALA A 118 22.12 1.31 -8.20
C ALA A 118 23.60 1.24 -7.79
N VAL A 119 24.37 0.30 -8.33
CA VAL A 119 25.83 0.21 -8.10
C VAL A 119 26.53 1.47 -8.64
N GLY A 120 26.19 1.89 -9.85
CA GLY A 120 26.74 3.11 -10.45
C GLY A 120 26.44 4.37 -9.63
N ALA A 121 25.24 4.46 -9.06
CA ALA A 121 24.83 5.56 -8.18
C ALA A 121 25.62 5.58 -6.86
N ALA A 122 25.83 4.40 -6.25
CA ALA A 122 26.60 4.27 -5.01
C ALA A 122 28.06 4.70 -5.20
N ILE A 123 28.69 4.28 -6.30
CA ILE A 123 30.09 4.63 -6.61
C ILE A 123 30.24 6.13 -6.90
N ASN A 124 29.22 6.77 -7.47
CA ASN A 124 29.25 8.19 -7.81
C ASN A 124 28.74 9.11 -6.67
N HIS A 125 28.54 8.59 -5.45
CA HIS A 125 28.07 9.33 -4.28
C HIS A 125 26.81 10.15 -4.55
N TYR A 126 25.81 9.54 -5.18
CA TYR A 126 24.48 10.14 -5.30
C TYR A 126 23.76 10.06 -3.95
N GLU A 127 23.20 11.18 -3.50
CA GLU A 127 22.42 11.28 -2.27
C GLU A 127 20.93 11.29 -2.58
N LEU A 128 20.15 10.56 -1.77
CA LEU A 128 18.71 10.45 -1.91
C LEU A 128 18.03 11.29 -0.81
N GLU A 129 17.22 12.25 -1.21
CA GLU A 129 16.40 13.05 -0.29
C GLU A 129 14.92 12.77 -0.53
N VAL A 130 14.16 12.64 0.55
CA VAL A 130 12.71 12.48 0.49
C VAL A 130 12.06 13.72 1.08
N ALA A 131 11.41 14.50 0.22
CA ALA A 131 10.57 15.62 0.62
C ALA A 131 9.12 15.13 0.63
N SER A 132 8.55 14.92 1.81
CA SER A 132 7.10 14.77 1.91
C SER A 132 6.49 16.16 1.67
N GLY A 133 5.57 16.28 0.72
CA GLY A 133 4.85 17.51 0.43
C GLY A 133 3.88 17.85 1.56
N ASP A 134 4.41 18.13 2.73
CA ASP A 134 3.71 18.81 3.80
C ASP A 134 4.42 20.14 4.01
N LYS A 135 3.67 21.24 3.84
CA LYS A 135 4.09 22.51 4.43
C LYS A 135 3.99 22.35 5.94
N SER A 136 5.02 21.81 6.56
CA SER A 136 5.24 21.92 8.00
C SER A 136 6.62 22.51 8.26
N SER A 137 6.79 23.77 7.83
CA SER A 137 7.76 24.69 8.42
C SER A 137 7.00 25.76 9.20
N HIS A 138 6.84 25.50 10.50
CA HIS A 138 6.84 26.42 11.64
C HIS A 138 6.44 25.56 12.86
N ASP A 139 7.13 25.54 13.98
CA ASP A 139 8.35 26.23 14.34
C ASP A 139 8.91 25.51 15.57
N GLY A 140 10.24 25.34 15.60
CA GLY A 140 10.91 24.88 16.80
C GLY A 140 10.89 25.99 17.85
N ALA A 141 10.11 25.82 18.91
CA ALA A 141 10.34 26.52 20.16
C ALA A 141 10.01 25.61 21.35
N PHE A 142 10.69 24.46 21.43
CA PHE A 142 10.90 23.83 22.73
C PHE A 142 11.84 24.73 23.53
N LYS A 143 11.24 25.68 24.26
CA LYS A 143 11.93 26.46 25.30
C LYS A 143 12.38 25.48 26.37
N PHE A 144 13.66 25.12 26.32
CA PHE A 144 14.34 24.52 27.45
C PHE A 144 14.53 25.62 28.51
N SER A 145 13.58 25.73 29.44
CA SER A 145 13.80 26.50 30.65
C SER A 145 14.66 25.66 31.59
N SER A 146 15.96 25.87 31.51
CA SER A 146 16.89 25.62 32.62
C SER A 146 17.76 26.85 32.74
N ASP A 147 17.50 27.67 33.75
CA ASP A 147 18.39 27.80 34.90
C ASP A 147 17.72 28.72 35.94
N ARG A 148 17.72 28.26 37.20
CA ARG A 148 18.08 28.97 38.45
C ARG A 148 17.50 30.38 38.67
N ALA A 149 16.80 30.64 39.77
CA ALA A 149 17.46 31.06 41.01
C ALA A 149 16.46 31.24 42.19
N ASP A 150 16.84 30.70 43.35
CA ASP A 150 16.99 31.39 44.65
C ASP A 150 15.78 31.88 45.48
N ALA A 151 15.91 31.64 46.80
CA ALA A 151 15.33 32.34 47.95
C ALA A 151 13.78 32.27 48.11
N GLY A 152 13.22 31.72 49.18
CA GLY A 152 13.53 32.00 50.59
C GLY A 152 12.39 32.81 51.19
N LEU A 153 11.49 32.14 51.94
CA LEU A 153 10.71 32.56 53.11
C LEU A 153 9.53 31.60 53.32
#